data_AF-A0A077FBM6-F1
#
_entry.id   AF-A0A077FBM6-F1
#
_cell.length_a   1.000
_cell.length_b   1.000
_cell.length_c   1.000
_cell.angle_alpha   90.00
_cell.angle_beta   90.00
_cell.angle_gamma   90.00
#
_symmetry.space_group_name_H-M   'P 1'
#
loop_
_entity.id
_entity.type
_entity.pdbx_description
1 polymer ?
#
loop_
_entity_poly.entity_id
_entity_poly.type
_entity_poly.pdbx_seq_one_letter_code
_entity_poly.pdbx_strand_id
1 'polypeptide(L)'
;MADEPATTEPKDAISDVSLKEAFDIYQKQSDNLHKLWTYFQAVSLAVLGYTVGAEKAHWFTSTYVLIFLSYLFFAVANQWIIVLSQKELKQFSDAVKLATKSSGPVGKKLVVRTVSPCCIRVFHSISIAVVLAAIAATWYVKCSASLECPKPPDTEQH
;
A
#
# COMPACT_ATOMS: atom_id res chain seq x y z
N MET A 1 7.07 60.68 -29.10
CA MET A 1 6.66 59.88 -27.92
C MET A 1 6.54 58.46 -28.45
N ALA A 2 7.63 57.70 -28.39
CA ALA A 2 7.73 56.37 -28.97
C ALA A 2 7.59 55.36 -27.83
N ASP A 3 6.61 54.48 -27.96
CA ASP A 3 6.34 53.38 -27.03
C ASP A 3 7.51 52.40 -27.01
N GLU A 4 8.03 52.16 -25.81
CA GLU A 4 9.04 51.15 -25.50
C GLU A 4 8.34 49.79 -25.33
N PRO A 5 8.69 48.74 -26.10
CA PRO A 5 8.04 47.46 -25.95
C PRO A 5 8.57 46.74 -24.71
N ALA A 6 7.68 46.59 -23.72
CA ALA A 6 7.90 45.78 -22.54
C ALA A 6 8.17 44.31 -22.94
N THR A 7 9.42 43.88 -22.82
CA THR A 7 9.80 42.47 -22.88
C THR A 7 9.29 41.74 -21.64
N THR A 8 8.19 41.00 -21.80
CA THR A 8 7.70 40.03 -20.83
C THR A 8 8.52 38.76 -20.94
N GLU A 9 9.56 38.64 -20.11
CA GLU A 9 10.22 37.34 -19.93
C GLU A 9 9.26 36.33 -19.28
N PRO A 10 9.13 35.11 -19.82
CA PRO A 10 8.36 34.05 -19.20
C PRO A 10 9.08 33.60 -17.93
N LYS A 11 8.40 33.81 -16.80
CA LYS A 11 8.83 33.52 -15.43
C LYS A 11 8.67 32.03 -15.11
N ASP A 12 9.22 31.15 -15.95
CA ASP A 12 9.33 29.72 -15.64
C ASP A 12 10.64 29.48 -14.89
N ALA A 13 10.69 30.00 -13.66
CA ALA A 13 11.74 29.66 -12.71
C ALA A 13 11.52 28.22 -12.25
N ILE A 14 11.95 27.27 -13.08
CA ILE A 14 12.26 25.91 -12.63
C ILE A 14 13.33 26.11 -11.56
N SER A 15 12.95 26.00 -10.29
CA SER A 15 13.89 26.05 -9.19
C SER A 15 14.95 24.98 -9.45
N ASP A 16 16.21 25.40 -9.61
CA ASP A 16 17.36 24.50 -9.73
C ASP A 16 17.47 23.68 -8.45
N VAL A 17 16.77 22.54 -8.39
CA VAL A 17 16.90 21.59 -7.30
C VAL A 17 18.28 20.97 -7.43
N SER A 18 19.13 21.20 -6.44
CA SER A 18 20.47 20.61 -6.44
C SER A 18 20.37 19.07 -6.44
N LEU A 19 21.36 18.39 -7.04
CA LEU A 19 21.39 16.91 -7.04
C LEU A 19 21.29 16.32 -5.62
N LYS A 20 21.91 17.00 -4.64
CA LYS A 20 21.84 16.62 -3.23
C LYS A 20 20.39 16.70 -2.71
N GLU A 21 19.71 17.81 -2.95
CA GLU A 21 18.32 18.00 -2.52
C GLU A 21 17.38 17.00 -3.20
N ALA A 22 17.58 16.75 -4.49
CA ALA A 22 16.83 15.75 -5.25
C ALA A 22 17.01 14.34 -4.64
N PHE A 23 18.23 13.99 -4.23
CA PHE A 23 18.52 12.71 -3.57
C PHE A 23 17.94 12.65 -2.16
N ASP A 24 18.02 13.73 -1.38
CA ASP A 24 17.42 13.84 -0.05
C ASP A 24 15.88 13.63 -0.12
N ILE A 25 15.22 14.20 -1.13
CA ILE A 25 13.79 13.99 -1.40
C ILE A 25 13.50 12.52 -1.73
N TYR A 26 14.29 11.91 -2.62
CA TYR A 26 14.15 10.50 -2.99
C TYR A 26 14.27 9.58 -1.77
N GLN A 27 15.28 9.80 -0.93
CA GLN A 27 15.50 9.00 0.26
C GLN A 27 14.34 9.16 1.25
N LYS A 28 13.84 10.39 1.46
CA LYS A 28 12.66 10.64 2.29
C LYS A 28 11.40 9.94 1.75
N GLN A 29 11.19 9.92 0.43
CA GLN A 29 10.08 9.19 -0.18
C GLN A 29 10.20 7.67 0.03
N SER A 30 11.40 7.12 -0.14
CA SER A 30 11.70 5.71 0.12
C SER A 30 11.40 5.33 1.58
N ASP A 31 11.80 6.15 2.54
CA ASP A 31 11.56 5.91 3.96
C ASP A 31 10.06 5.99 4.30
N ASN A 32 9.35 6.95 3.74
CA ASN A 32 7.90 7.08 3.92
C ASN A 32 7.14 5.87 3.38
N LEU A 33 7.56 5.38 2.21
CA LEU A 33 7.00 4.16 1.63
C LEU A 33 7.25 2.94 2.53
N HIS A 34 8.47 2.80 3.08
CA HIS A 34 8.78 1.71 3.99
C HIS A 34 7.88 1.74 5.24
N LYS A 35 7.67 2.92 5.83
CA LYS A 35 6.73 3.11 6.95
C LYS A 35 5.30 2.70 6.57
N LEU A 36 4.83 3.08 5.38
CA LEU A 36 3.50 2.73 4.91
C LEU A 36 3.32 1.21 4.77
N TRP A 37 4.37 0.52 4.29
CA TRP A 37 4.40 -0.94 4.23
C TRP A 37 4.34 -1.58 5.63
N THR A 38 5.12 -1.07 6.58
CA THR A 38 5.08 -1.54 7.98
C THR A 38 3.70 -1.34 8.59
N TYR A 39 3.03 -0.21 8.34
CA TYR A 39 1.66 0.00 8.80
C TYR A 39 0.67 -0.98 8.18
N PHE A 40 0.77 -1.23 6.87
CA PHE A 40 -0.06 -2.23 6.20
C PHE A 40 0.11 -3.62 6.82
N GLN A 41 1.36 -4.04 7.07
CA GLN A 41 1.67 -5.32 7.70
C GLN A 41 1.11 -5.41 9.12
N ALA A 42 1.31 -4.38 9.95
CA ALA A 42 0.83 -4.35 11.33
C ALA A 42 -0.70 -4.45 11.40
N VAL A 43 -1.41 -3.66 10.59
CA VAL A 43 -2.89 -3.70 10.54
C VAL A 43 -3.37 -5.05 10.01
N SER A 44 -2.76 -5.58 8.95
CA SER A 44 -3.12 -6.89 8.40
C SER A 44 -2.94 -8.01 9.41
N LEU A 45 -1.83 -8.00 10.16
CA LEU A 45 -1.58 -8.99 11.20
C LEU A 45 -2.55 -8.84 12.37
N ALA A 46 -2.88 -7.61 12.77
CA ALA A 46 -3.87 -7.36 13.82
C ALA A 46 -5.27 -7.85 13.42
N VAL A 47 -5.70 -7.58 12.17
CA VAL A 47 -6.99 -8.06 11.64
C VAL A 47 -7.02 -9.57 11.59
N LEU A 48 -5.96 -10.22 11.09
CA LEU A 48 -5.83 -11.68 11.07
C LEU A 48 -5.86 -12.27 12.48
N GLY A 49 -5.05 -11.74 13.39
CA GLY A 49 -4.97 -12.21 14.77
C GLY A 49 -6.29 -12.06 15.50
N TYR A 50 -7.00 -10.95 15.29
CA TYR A 50 -8.32 -10.74 15.88
C TYR A 50 -9.36 -11.67 15.29
N THR A 51 -9.41 -11.82 13.97
CA THR A 51 -10.42 -12.67 13.31
C THR A 51 -10.20 -14.16 13.58
N VAL A 52 -8.99 -14.66 13.38
CA VAL A 52 -8.65 -16.09 13.54
C VAL A 52 -8.55 -16.48 15.02
N GLY A 53 -7.92 -15.64 15.86
CA GLY A 53 -7.66 -15.95 17.27
C GLY A 53 -8.89 -15.84 18.19
N ALA A 54 -10.03 -15.37 17.68
CA ALA A 54 -11.25 -15.21 18.46
C ALA A 54 -12.00 -16.54 18.71
N GLU A 55 -11.31 -17.62 19.07
CA GLU A 55 -11.87 -18.99 19.17
C GLU A 55 -13.15 -19.08 20.01
N LYS A 56 -13.26 -18.26 21.07
CA LYS A 56 -14.42 -18.27 21.99
C LYS A 56 -15.50 -17.25 21.66
N ALA A 57 -15.27 -16.37 20.69
CA ALA A 57 -16.24 -15.34 20.34
C ALA A 57 -17.07 -15.76 19.12
N HIS A 58 -18.36 -15.98 19.35
CA HIS A 58 -19.37 -16.00 18.30
C HIS A 58 -19.77 -14.56 17.99
N TRP A 59 -19.13 -13.97 16.98
CA TRP A 59 -19.57 -12.68 16.48
C TRP A 59 -20.72 -12.85 15.50
N PHE A 60 -21.58 -11.83 15.46
CA PHE A 60 -22.62 -11.74 14.45
C PHE A 60 -22.01 -11.63 13.05
N THR A 61 -22.71 -12.16 12.04
CA THR A 61 -22.30 -12.04 10.62
C THR A 61 -22.03 -10.59 10.21
N SER A 62 -22.79 -9.64 10.75
CA SER A 62 -22.59 -8.20 10.52
C SER A 62 -21.20 -7.71 10.95
N THR A 63 -20.63 -8.25 12.04
CA THR A 63 -19.29 -7.92 12.50
C THR A 63 -18.22 -8.38 11.51
N TYR A 64 -18.35 -9.59 10.97
CA TYR A 64 -17.44 -10.09 9.93
C TYR A 64 -17.49 -9.25 8.65
N VAL A 65 -18.69 -8.89 8.21
CA VAL A 65 -18.89 -8.01 7.05
C VAL A 65 -18.26 -6.63 7.30
N LEU A 66 -18.44 -6.07 8.49
CA LEU A 66 -17.86 -4.77 8.85
C LEU A 66 -16.32 -4.82 8.85
N ILE A 67 -15.72 -5.86 9.45
CA ILE A 67 -14.27 -6.06 9.44
C ILE A 67 -13.76 -6.22 8.01
N PHE A 68 -14.43 -7.03 7.19
CA PHE A 68 -14.07 -7.28 5.80
C PHE A 68 -14.08 -5.98 4.98
N LEU A 69 -15.16 -5.21 5.02
CA LEU A 69 -15.30 -3.97 4.25
C LEU A 69 -14.33 -2.89 4.75
N SER A 70 -14.16 -2.76 6.06
CA SER A 70 -13.23 -1.80 6.65
C SER A 70 -11.78 -2.10 6.26
N TYR A 71 -11.38 -3.38 6.33
CA TYR A 71 -10.06 -3.81 5.91
C TYR A 71 -9.87 -3.63 4.39
N LEU A 72 -10.85 -4.02 3.57
CA LEU A 72 -10.79 -3.83 2.12
C LEU A 72 -10.59 -2.36 1.75
N PHE A 73 -11.36 -1.45 2.37
CA PHE A 73 -11.22 -0.01 2.16
C PHE A 73 -9.82 0.49 2.53
N PHE A 74 -9.36 0.15 3.74
CA PHE A 74 -8.01 0.47 4.21
C PHE A 74 -6.94 -0.03 3.23
N ALA A 75 -7.05 -1.28 2.81
CA ALA A 75 -6.08 -1.96 1.98
C ALA A 75 -6.00 -1.38 0.56
N VAL A 76 -7.14 -1.07 -0.06
CA VAL A 76 -7.21 -0.43 -1.38
C VAL A 76 -6.62 0.98 -1.32
N ALA A 77 -6.96 1.77 -0.29
CA ALA A 77 -6.39 3.10 -0.09
C ALA A 77 -4.87 3.04 0.10
N ASN A 78 -4.38 2.08 0.90
CA ASN A 78 -2.95 1.88 1.11
C ASN A 78 -2.23 1.48 -0.19
N GLN A 79 -2.80 0.53 -0.94
CA GLN A 79 -2.26 0.11 -2.23
C GLN A 79 -2.18 1.26 -3.24
N TRP A 80 -3.20 2.12 -3.28
CA TRP A 80 -3.21 3.30 -4.16
C TRP A 80 -2.03 4.22 -3.87
N ILE A 81 -1.82 4.57 -2.59
CA ILE A 81 -0.73 5.45 -2.16
C ILE A 81 0.63 4.81 -2.47
N ILE A 82 0.82 3.53 -2.17
CA ILE A 82 2.06 2.80 -2.47
C ILE A 82 2.39 2.84 -3.96
N VAL A 83 1.40 2.56 -4.81
CA VAL A 83 1.59 2.55 -6.27
C VAL A 83 1.91 3.95 -6.80
N LEU A 84 1.29 4.99 -6.23
CA LEU A 84 1.58 6.38 -6.59
C LEU A 84 3.02 6.75 -6.22
N SER A 85 3.44 6.50 -4.98
CA SER A 85 4.82 6.77 -4.53
C SER A 85 5.84 6.00 -5.38
N GLN A 86 5.55 4.74 -5.73
CA GLN A 86 6.45 3.96 -6.58
C GLN A 86 6.57 4.49 -8.01
N LYS A 87 5.52 5.10 -8.56
CA LYS A 87 5.61 5.77 -9.86
C LYS A 87 6.53 6.99 -9.78
N GLU A 88 6.44 7.78 -8.71
CA GLU A 88 7.32 8.94 -8.48
C GLU A 88 8.79 8.51 -8.33
N LEU A 89 9.06 7.49 -7.50
CA LEU A 89 10.41 6.91 -7.37
C LEU A 89 10.95 6.42 -8.73
N LYS A 90 10.10 5.80 -9.56
CA LYS A 90 10.49 5.36 -10.90
C LYS A 90 10.83 6.53 -11.81
N GLN A 91 10.01 7.58 -11.85
CA GLN A 91 10.27 8.78 -12.64
C GLN A 91 11.59 9.44 -12.23
N PHE A 92 11.86 9.52 -10.92
CA PHE A 92 13.13 10.02 -10.39
C PHE A 92 14.32 9.16 -10.86
N SER A 93 14.22 7.84 -10.70
CA SER A 93 15.25 6.89 -11.16
C SER A 93 15.55 7.04 -12.65
N ASP A 94 14.51 7.22 -13.47
CA ASP A 94 14.66 7.37 -14.91
C ASP A 94 15.27 8.74 -15.28
N ALA A 95 14.94 9.82 -14.56
CA ALA A 95 15.60 11.13 -14.71
C ALA A 95 17.09 11.07 -14.34
N VAL A 96 17.44 10.41 -13.23
CA VAL A 96 18.83 10.21 -12.82
C VAL A 96 19.61 9.39 -13.85
N LYS A 97 19.02 8.32 -14.40
CA LYS A 97 19.65 7.53 -15.47
C LYS A 97 19.88 8.37 -16.72
N LEU A 98 18.94 9.25 -17.08
CA LEU A 98 19.08 10.17 -18.22
C LEU A 98 20.24 11.14 -17.98
N ALA A 99 20.28 11.81 -16.83
CA ALA A 99 21.36 12.72 -16.47
C ALA A 99 22.74 12.03 -16.51
N THR A 100 22.82 10.82 -15.94
CA THR A 100 24.07 10.03 -15.91
C THR A 100 24.55 9.63 -17.32
N LYS A 101 23.66 9.46 -18.30
CA LYS A 101 24.04 9.19 -19.69
C LYS A 101 24.62 10.43 -20.38
N SER A 102 24.18 11.62 -19.99
CA SER A 102 24.61 12.89 -20.59
C SER A 102 25.92 13.44 -20.01
N SER A 103 26.31 13.04 -18.79
CA SER A 103 27.48 13.61 -18.08
C SER A 103 28.86 13.02 -18.47
N GLY A 104 28.95 12.12 -19.44
CA GLY A 104 30.22 11.51 -19.86
C GLY A 104 30.82 10.51 -18.83
N PRO A 105 32.03 9.97 -19.09
CA PRO A 105 32.65 8.90 -18.27
C PRO A 105 33.25 9.38 -16.94
N VAL A 106 33.08 10.65 -16.55
CA VAL A 106 33.75 11.22 -15.38
C VAL A 106 32.90 11.01 -14.13
N GLY A 107 33.07 9.87 -13.46
CA GLY A 107 32.49 9.60 -12.14
C GLY A 107 31.83 8.22 -12.00
N LYS A 108 31.67 7.76 -10.74
CA LYS A 108 30.91 6.53 -10.43
C LYS A 108 29.45 6.74 -10.82
N LYS A 109 28.93 5.95 -11.77
CA LYS A 109 27.52 5.99 -12.18
C LYS A 109 26.61 5.74 -10.98
N LEU A 110 25.72 6.69 -10.68
CA LEU A 110 24.70 6.51 -9.65
C LEU A 110 23.64 5.53 -10.21
N VAL A 111 23.61 4.30 -9.69
CA VAL A 111 22.64 3.29 -10.10
C VAL A 111 21.52 3.24 -9.07
N VAL A 112 20.44 3.96 -9.34
CA VAL A 112 19.20 3.87 -8.54
C VAL A 112 18.33 2.76 -9.12
N ARG A 113 18.18 1.65 -8.39
CA ARG A 113 17.27 0.56 -8.77
C ARG A 113 15.91 0.80 -8.12
N THR A 114 14.85 0.82 -8.93
CA THR A 114 13.47 0.88 -8.47
C THR A 114 12.72 -0.35 -8.94
N VAL A 115 11.86 -0.88 -8.06
CA VAL A 115 10.98 -2.00 -8.41
C VAL A 115 9.86 -1.46 -9.30
N SER A 116 9.37 -2.28 -10.24
CA SER A 116 8.29 -1.84 -11.10
C SER A 116 6.99 -1.62 -10.28
N PRO A 117 6.24 -0.53 -10.50
CA PRO A 117 4.96 -0.31 -9.83
C PRO A 117 3.95 -1.45 -10.08
N CYS A 118 4.07 -2.15 -11.21
CA CYS A 118 3.24 -3.31 -11.54
C CYS A 118 3.52 -4.50 -10.60
N CYS A 119 4.81 -4.82 -10.37
CA CYS A 119 5.18 -5.90 -9.46
C CYS A 119 4.67 -5.64 -8.04
N ILE A 120 4.84 -4.41 -7.56
CA ILE A 120 4.35 -4.01 -6.23
C ILE A 120 2.83 -4.09 -6.15
N ARG A 121 2.12 -3.65 -7.20
CA ARG A 121 0.65 -3.76 -7.26
C ARG A 121 0.20 -5.21 -7.14
N VAL A 122 0.79 -6.12 -7.92
CA VAL A 122 0.43 -7.54 -7.91
C VAL A 122 0.69 -8.15 -6.55
N PHE A 123 1.89 -7.93 -5.99
CA PHE A 123 2.24 -8.43 -4.67
C PHE A 123 1.29 -7.95 -3.58
N HIS A 124 0.99 -6.65 -3.56
CA HIS A 124 0.07 -6.07 -2.59
C HIS A 124 -1.35 -6.63 -2.76
N SER A 125 -1.85 -6.78 -3.99
CA SER A 125 -3.17 -7.38 -4.25
C SER A 125 -3.25 -8.83 -3.76
N ILE A 126 -2.19 -9.62 -3.92
CA ILE A 126 -2.11 -10.98 -3.39
C ILE A 126 -2.18 -10.95 -1.86
N SER A 127 -1.41 -10.10 -1.20
CA SER A 127 -1.45 -9.96 0.26
C SER A 127 -2.85 -9.60 0.78
N ILE A 128 -3.54 -8.68 0.11
CA ILE A 128 -4.93 -8.32 0.44
C ILE A 128 -5.85 -9.53 0.29
N ALA A 129 -5.76 -10.25 -0.84
CA ALA A 129 -6.59 -11.40 -1.12
C ALA A 129 -6.43 -12.50 -0.06
N VAL A 130 -5.20 -12.73 0.40
CA VAL A 130 -4.90 -13.69 1.49
C VAL A 130 -5.61 -13.30 2.78
N VAL A 131 -5.55 -12.03 3.18
CA VAL A 131 -6.21 -11.58 4.42
C VAL A 131 -7.73 -11.65 4.31
N LEU A 132 -8.29 -11.20 3.18
CA LEU A 132 -9.74 -11.29 2.93
C LEU A 132 -10.22 -12.74 2.90
N ALA A 133 -9.46 -13.65 2.28
CA ALA A 133 -9.76 -15.07 2.26
C ALA A 133 -9.74 -15.67 3.68
N ALA A 134 -8.80 -15.27 4.53
CA ALA A 134 -8.76 -15.72 5.92
C ALA A 134 -9.97 -15.24 6.73
N ILE A 135 -10.40 -13.98 6.54
CA ILE A 135 -11.62 -13.44 7.17
C ILE A 135 -12.84 -14.25 6.69
N ALA A 136 -12.96 -14.48 5.38
CA ALA A 136 -14.08 -15.22 4.79
C ALA A 136 -14.12 -16.68 5.24
N ALA A 137 -12.97 -17.37 5.25
CA ALA A 137 -12.86 -18.75 5.73
C ALA A 137 -13.23 -18.87 7.21
N THR A 138 -12.76 -17.93 8.04
CA THR A 138 -13.11 -17.88 9.47
C THR A 138 -14.62 -17.70 9.67
N TRP A 139 -15.23 -16.79 8.92
CA TRP A 139 -16.67 -16.59 8.95
C TRP A 139 -17.43 -17.86 8.52
N TYR A 140 -17.03 -18.49 7.41
CA TYR A 140 -17.65 -19.71 6.90
C TYR A 140 -17.60 -20.85 7.93
N VAL A 141 -16.43 -21.12 8.53
CA VAL A 141 -16.26 -22.19 9.52
C VAL A 141 -17.13 -21.93 10.75
N LYS A 142 -17.11 -20.72 11.31
CA LYS A 142 -17.88 -20.39 12.51
C LYS A 142 -19.39 -20.34 12.27
N CYS A 143 -19.81 -19.88 11.09
CA CYS A 143 -21.22 -19.86 10.72
C CYS A 143 -21.75 -21.28 10.51
N SER A 144 -20.98 -22.15 9.85
CA SER A 144 -21.33 -23.56 9.66
C SER A 144 -21.47 -24.29 11.00
N ALA A 145 -20.52 -24.10 11.92
CA ALA A 145 -20.59 -24.69 13.26
C ALA A 145 -21.80 -24.20 14.10
N SER A 146 -22.28 -22.97 13.86
CA SER A 146 -23.43 -22.42 14.59
C SER A 146 -24.77 -22.99 14.09
N LEU A 147 -24.83 -23.54 12.87
CA LEU A 147 -26.02 -24.17 12.30
C LEU A 147 -26.21 -25.63 12.77
N GLU A 148 -25.17 -26.27 13.30
CA GLU A 148 -25.20 -27.67 13.77
C GLU A 148 -25.71 -27.85 15.22
N CYS A 149 -26.39 -26.84 15.80
CA CYS A 149 -26.86 -26.88 17.19
C CYS A 149 -28.01 -27.90 17.44
N PRO A 150 -28.18 -28.36 18.69
CA PRO A 150 -28.00 -29.75 19.12
C PRO A 150 -29.21 -30.63 18.89
N LYS A 151 -28.95 -31.93 18.69
CA LYS A 151 -29.96 -32.99 18.85
C LYS A 151 -30.60 -32.83 20.23
N PRO A 152 -31.94 -32.75 20.35
CA PRO A 152 -32.59 -32.57 21.64
C PRO A 152 -32.11 -33.66 22.61
N PRO A 153 -31.96 -33.34 23.92
CA PRO A 153 -31.59 -34.34 24.90
C PRO A 153 -32.61 -35.47 24.81
N ASP A 154 -32.10 -36.68 24.52
CA ASP A 154 -32.92 -37.89 24.55
C ASP A 154 -33.61 -37.89 25.91
N THR A 155 -34.92 -37.72 25.89
CA THR A 155 -35.72 -37.65 27.09
C THR A 155 -35.63 -39.04 27.72
N GLU A 156 -34.76 -39.20 28.71
CA GLU A 156 -34.71 -40.40 29.54
C GLU A 156 -36.11 -40.58 30.14
N GLN A 157 -36.88 -41.49 29.56
CA GLN A 157 -38.08 -42.05 30.16
C GLN A 157 -37.62 -43.00 31.27
N HIS A 158 -37.59 -42.54 32.53
CA HIS A 158 -37.64 -43.43 33.68
C HIS A 158 -38.32 -42.76 34.87
#